data_AF-A0A392NNA4-F1
#
_entry.id   AF-A0A392NNA4-F1
#
_cell.length_a   1.000
_cell.length_b   1.000
_cell.length_c   1.000
_cell.angle_alpha   90.00
_cell.angle_beta   90.00
_cell.angle_gamma   90.00
#
_symmetry.space_group_name_H-M   'P 1'
#
loop_
_entity.id
_entity.type
_entity.pdbx_description
1 polymer ?
#
loop_
_entity_poly.entity_id
_entity_poly.type
_entity_poly.pdbx_seq_one_letter_code
_entity_poly.pdbx_strand_id
1 'polypeptide(L)'
;MGVDLSELPQDIVESISKRLTVYVDYLRFRCVCRSWNSFLPKTPLHLPPQLPWLMLSHKSFFNLSTNKIHRLNLPPRSGPTRICGSSHGWIVILEETAELTLLNPITRATISLPSLQTFPELVAMLRGYPDNNRHLINVVLSSNPSLSDDDFVAFAILNRRDFVFCKKGYNSWVLL
;
A
#
# COMPACT_ATOMS: atom_id res chain seq x y z
N MET A 1 28.04 -5.61 -34.26
CA MET A 1 26.64 -6.06 -34.28
C MET A 1 26.21 -6.23 -32.83
N GLY A 2 25.19 -5.51 -32.38
CA GLY A 2 24.66 -5.68 -31.02
C GLY A 2 23.80 -6.94 -30.98
N VAL A 3 24.03 -7.81 -30.01
CA VAL A 3 23.17 -8.99 -29.80
C VAL A 3 21.84 -8.50 -29.24
N ASP A 4 20.74 -8.82 -29.92
CA ASP A 4 19.41 -8.51 -29.43
C ASP A 4 19.01 -9.53 -28.36
N LEU A 5 19.04 -9.10 -27.09
CA LEU A 5 18.65 -9.92 -25.97
C LEU A 5 17.17 -10.30 -26.01
N SER A 6 16.33 -9.61 -26.80
CA SER A 6 14.91 -9.94 -26.91
C SER A 6 14.64 -11.25 -27.68
N GLU A 7 15.62 -11.77 -28.42
CA GLU A 7 15.52 -13.02 -29.19
C GLU A 7 15.87 -14.27 -28.37
N LEU A 8 16.26 -14.13 -27.10
CA LEU A 8 16.56 -15.27 -26.23
C LEU A 8 15.32 -16.16 -26.00
N PRO A 9 15.43 -17.50 -26.16
CA PRO A 9 14.36 -18.43 -25.86
C PRO A 9 13.83 -18.30 -24.42
N GLN A 10 12.51 -18.45 -24.24
CA GLN A 10 11.84 -18.26 -22.95
C GLN A 10 12.41 -19.15 -21.84
N ASP A 11 12.72 -20.41 -22.15
CA ASP A 11 13.28 -21.39 -21.21
C ASP A 11 14.66 -20.96 -20.68
N ILE A 12 15.48 -20.36 -21.53
CA ILE A 12 16.78 -19.81 -21.13
C ILE A 12 16.61 -18.61 -20.21
N VAL A 13 15.71 -17.69 -20.56
CA VAL A 13 15.40 -16.50 -19.74
C VAL A 13 14.87 -16.92 -18.37
N GLU A 14 13.97 -17.90 -18.31
CA GLU A 14 13.45 -18.45 -17.07
C GLU A 14 14.55 -19.11 -16.24
N SER A 15 15.42 -19.90 -16.86
CA SER A 15 16.55 -20.57 -16.19
C SER A 15 17.53 -19.56 -15.58
N ILE A 16 17.84 -18.48 -16.30
CA ILE A 16 18.66 -17.37 -15.77
C ILE A 16 17.94 -16.70 -14.61
N SER A 17 16.64 -16.40 -14.75
CA SER A 17 15.86 -15.70 -13.72
C SER A 17 15.85 -16.44 -12.38
N LYS A 18 15.82 -17.79 -12.41
CA LYS A 18 15.85 -18.67 -11.23
C LYS A 18 17.21 -18.69 -10.52
N ARG A 19 18.27 -18.21 -11.17
CA ARG A 19 19.63 -18.12 -10.61
C ARG A 19 19.93 -16.75 -9.99
N LEU A 20 19.07 -15.75 -10.21
CA LEU A 20 19.22 -14.43 -9.60
C LEU A 20 18.88 -14.52 -8.11
N THR A 21 19.89 -14.28 -7.27
CA THR A 21 19.76 -14.35 -5.79
C THR A 21 19.35 -13.02 -5.16
N VAL A 22 19.50 -11.93 -5.90
CA VAL A 22 19.17 -10.57 -5.45
C VAL A 22 17.83 -10.14 -6.07
N TYR A 23 16.86 -9.80 -5.21
CA TYR A 23 15.50 -9.48 -5.65
C TYR A 23 15.43 -8.29 -6.61
N VAL A 24 16.23 -7.24 -6.35
CA VAL A 24 16.26 -6.06 -7.25
C VAL A 24 16.82 -6.40 -8.63
N ASP A 25 17.74 -7.37 -8.72
CA ASP A 25 18.30 -7.80 -10.00
C ASP A 25 17.30 -8.64 -10.78
N TYR A 26 16.50 -9.47 -10.10
CA TYR A 26 15.35 -10.16 -10.71
C TYR A 26 14.35 -9.17 -11.31
N LEU A 27 13.99 -8.10 -10.57
CA LEU A 27 13.10 -7.07 -11.10
C LEU A 27 13.68 -6.35 -12.32
N ARG A 28 14.96 -5.96 -12.27
CA ARG A 28 15.65 -5.32 -13.40
C ARG A 28 15.71 -6.25 -14.61
N PHE A 29 16.00 -7.52 -14.39
CA PHE A 29 16.00 -8.55 -15.42
C PHE A 29 14.63 -8.67 -16.11
N ARG A 30 13.54 -8.69 -15.34
CA ARG A 30 12.17 -8.67 -15.91
C ARG A 30 11.91 -7.45 -16.78
N CYS A 31 12.50 -6.31 -16.45
CA CYS A 31 12.26 -5.04 -17.14
C CYS A 31 13.13 -4.81 -18.39
N VAL A 32 13.91 -5.79 -18.84
CA VAL A 32 14.75 -5.66 -20.06
C VAL A 32 13.89 -5.42 -21.31
N CYS A 33 12.80 -6.17 -21.47
CA CYS A 33 11.85 -5.97 -22.57
C CYS A 33 10.41 -6.34 -22.16
N ARG A 34 9.42 -5.93 -22.97
CA ARG A 34 8.00 -6.21 -22.68
C ARG A 34 7.69 -7.72 -22.65
N SER A 35 8.33 -8.50 -23.51
CA SER A 35 8.17 -9.95 -23.56
C SER A 35 8.56 -10.60 -22.23
N TRP A 36 9.79 -10.34 -21.76
CA TRP A 36 10.29 -10.88 -20.49
C TRP A 36 9.44 -10.46 -19.29
N ASN A 37 9.02 -9.18 -19.25
CA ASN A 37 8.14 -8.69 -18.19
C ASN A 37 6.76 -9.36 -18.20
N SER A 38 6.30 -9.85 -19.35
CA SER A 38 4.97 -10.46 -19.48
C SER A 38 4.93 -11.91 -18.98
N PHE A 39 5.92 -12.75 -19.34
CA PHE A 39 5.89 -14.17 -18.97
C PHE A 39 6.61 -14.48 -17.65
N LEU A 40 7.61 -13.69 -17.24
CA LEU A 40 8.27 -13.93 -15.96
C LEU A 40 7.36 -13.53 -14.78
N PRO A 41 7.28 -14.35 -13.70
CA PRO A 41 6.48 -14.04 -12.51
C PRO A 41 6.76 -12.64 -11.93
N LYS A 42 5.71 -11.91 -11.55
CA LYS A 42 5.87 -10.58 -10.89
C LYS A 42 6.65 -10.66 -9.59
N THR A 43 6.50 -11.78 -8.87
CA THR A 43 7.20 -12.11 -7.64
C THR A 43 8.00 -13.41 -7.85
N PRO A 44 9.33 -13.39 -7.68
CA PRO A 44 10.15 -14.59 -7.80
C PRO A 44 9.79 -15.61 -6.73
N LEU A 45 9.51 -16.85 -7.12
CA LEU A 45 9.13 -17.94 -6.22
C LEU A 45 10.32 -18.53 -5.45
N HIS A 46 11.53 -18.38 -6.00
CA HIS A 46 12.76 -18.92 -5.42
C HIS A 46 13.44 -17.97 -4.43
N LEU A 47 12.95 -16.73 -4.30
CA LEU A 47 13.47 -15.75 -3.37
C LEU A 47 12.53 -15.55 -2.19
N PRO A 48 13.06 -15.25 -0.99
CA PRO A 48 12.21 -14.87 0.12
C PRO A 48 11.42 -13.59 -0.22
N PRO A 49 10.21 -13.44 0.33
CA PRO A 49 9.47 -12.19 0.24
C PRO A 49 10.32 -11.01 0.68
N GLN A 50 10.24 -9.88 -0.04
CA GLN A 50 10.90 -8.66 0.41
C GLN A 50 10.22 -8.12 1.66
N LEU A 51 11.04 -7.68 2.61
CA LEU A 51 10.53 -6.97 3.78
C LEU A 51 9.92 -5.64 3.33
N PRO A 52 8.80 -5.21 3.94
CA PRO A 52 8.22 -3.91 3.65
C PRO A 52 9.21 -2.80 4.02
N TRP A 53 9.14 -1.68 3.32
CA TRP A 53 9.89 -0.50 3.73
C TRP A 53 9.25 0.11 4.97
N LEU A 54 10.07 0.38 5.98
CA LEU A 54 9.64 0.99 7.21
C LEU A 54 9.51 2.49 7.03
N MET A 55 8.32 3.03 7.22
CA MET A 55 8.12 4.48 7.17
C MET A 55 8.63 5.10 8.47
N LEU A 56 9.70 5.88 8.38
CA LEU A 56 10.32 6.58 9.52
C LEU A 56 9.68 7.95 9.77
N SER A 57 9.25 8.61 8.68
CA SER A 57 8.51 9.87 8.71
C SER A 57 7.65 9.96 7.45
N HIS A 58 6.79 10.99 7.34
CA HIS A 58 5.86 11.16 6.22
C HIS A 58 6.50 11.04 4.83
N LYS A 59 7.81 11.28 4.67
CA LYS A 59 8.48 11.20 3.36
C LYS A 59 9.67 10.24 3.35
N SER A 60 10.01 9.61 4.47
CA SER A 60 11.23 8.82 4.61
C SER A 60 10.90 7.36 4.86
N PHE A 61 11.44 6.48 4.03
CA PHE A 61 11.20 5.04 4.05
C PHE A 61 12.53 4.30 4.14
N PHE A 62 12.67 3.44 5.13
CA PHE A 62 13.86 2.63 5.35
C PHE A 62 13.68 1.24 4.75
N ASN A 63 14.55 0.91 3.81
CA ASN A 63 14.62 -0.40 3.19
C ASN A 63 15.56 -1.29 4.00
N LEU A 64 14.98 -2.24 4.74
CA LEU A 64 15.70 -3.22 5.55
C LEU A 64 16.67 -4.07 4.72
N SER A 65 16.28 -4.44 3.50
CA SER A 65 17.07 -5.32 2.64
C SER A 65 18.33 -4.65 2.09
N THR A 66 18.32 -3.34 1.91
CA THR A 66 19.49 -2.59 1.40
C THR A 66 20.16 -1.70 2.44
N ASN A 67 19.59 -1.61 3.65
CA ASN A 67 20.00 -0.65 4.69
C ASN A 67 20.07 0.80 4.17
N LYS A 68 19.06 1.24 3.41
CA LYS A 68 19.02 2.59 2.80
C LYS A 68 17.74 3.32 3.17
N ILE A 69 17.85 4.63 3.32
CA ILE A 69 16.71 5.53 3.47
C ILE A 69 16.37 6.13 2.10
N HIS A 70 15.14 5.88 1.66
CA HIS A 70 14.55 6.46 0.46
C HIS A 70 13.63 7.62 0.86
N ARG A 71 13.77 8.75 0.17
CA ARG A 71 12.86 9.89 0.33
C ARG A 71 11.89 9.94 -0.84
N LEU A 72 10.60 9.89 -0.55
CA LEU A 72 9.54 9.93 -1.56
C LEU A 72 8.83 11.29 -1.52
N ASN A 73 8.57 11.82 -2.70
CA ASN A 73 7.76 13.03 -2.87
C ASN A 73 6.29 12.64 -2.85
N LEU A 74 5.66 12.80 -1.67
CA LEU A 74 4.23 12.60 -1.49
C LEU A 74 3.44 13.86 -1.89
N PRO A 75 2.15 13.71 -2.28
CA PRO A 75 1.26 14.83 -2.53
C PRO A 75 1.21 15.78 -1.32
N PRO A 76 1.17 17.11 -1.55
CA PRO A 76 0.98 18.08 -0.48
C PRO A 76 -0.36 17.83 0.22
N ARG A 77 -0.42 18.16 1.52
CA ARG A 77 -1.62 18.01 2.35
C ARG A 77 -1.99 19.36 2.92
N SER A 78 -3.29 19.63 2.96
CA SER A 78 -3.85 20.93 3.33
C SER A 78 -3.87 21.18 4.85
N GLY A 79 -3.51 20.19 5.66
CA GLY A 79 -3.52 20.30 7.12
C GLY A 79 -2.82 19.14 7.84
N PRO A 80 -2.96 19.08 9.18
CA PRO A 80 -2.47 17.98 10.00
C PRO A 80 -3.05 16.64 9.52
N THR A 81 -2.19 15.62 9.44
CA THR A 81 -2.61 14.27 9.06
C THR A 81 -1.98 13.23 9.97
N ARG A 82 -2.69 12.12 10.15
CA ARG A 82 -2.20 10.95 10.88
C ARG A 82 -2.23 9.73 9.98
N ILE A 83 -1.16 8.94 10.03
CA ILE A 83 -1.15 7.64 9.36
C ILE A 83 -1.72 6.62 10.33
N CYS A 84 -2.79 5.97 9.92
CA CYS A 84 -3.58 5.05 10.74
C CYS A 84 -3.59 3.63 10.20
N GLY A 85 -2.71 3.30 9.26
CA GLY A 85 -2.58 1.93 8.77
C GLY A 85 -1.68 1.85 7.54
N SER A 86 -1.23 0.63 7.24
CA SER A 86 -0.57 0.32 5.98
C SER A 86 -0.90 -1.12 5.56
N SER A 87 -1.11 -1.32 4.27
CA SER A 87 -1.48 -2.63 3.73
C SER A 87 -1.19 -2.67 2.23
N HIS A 88 -0.62 -3.77 1.72
CA HIS A 88 -0.38 -3.98 0.29
C HIS A 88 0.38 -2.86 -0.44
N GLY A 89 1.27 -2.14 0.24
CA GLY A 89 2.01 -0.99 -0.31
C GLY A 89 1.25 0.34 -0.29
N TRP A 90 0.06 0.36 0.29
CA TRP A 90 -0.74 1.55 0.55
C TRP A 90 -0.62 1.98 2.00
N ILE A 91 -0.72 3.29 2.24
CA ILE A 91 -0.84 3.88 3.57
C ILE A 91 -2.23 4.51 3.72
N VAL A 92 -2.79 4.41 4.91
CA VAL A 92 -4.09 5.00 5.26
C VAL A 92 -3.85 6.29 6.01
N ILE A 93 -4.33 7.39 5.45
CA ILE A 93 -4.15 8.74 5.97
C ILE A 93 -5.50 9.24 6.48
N LEU A 94 -5.52 9.66 7.74
CA LEU A 94 -6.63 10.34 8.39
C LEU A 94 -6.32 11.84 8.43
N GLU A 95 -7.22 12.65 7.89
CA GLU A 95 -7.16 14.10 7.97
C GLU A 95 -7.93 14.63 9.19
N GLU A 96 -7.66 15.87 9.59
CA GLU A 96 -8.31 16.50 10.74
C GLU A 96 -9.84 16.57 10.60
N THR A 97 -10.33 16.70 9.37
CA THR A 97 -11.75 16.66 8.99
C THR A 97 -12.40 15.28 9.15
N ALA A 98 -11.64 14.29 9.62
CA ALA A 98 -12.03 12.89 9.74
C ALA A 98 -12.23 12.14 8.40
N GLU A 99 -11.71 12.74 7.32
CA GLU A 99 -11.61 12.12 6.00
C GLU A 99 -10.47 11.10 5.96
N LEU A 100 -10.73 9.95 5.32
CA LEU A 100 -9.78 8.86 5.17
C LEU A 100 -9.39 8.69 3.72
N THR A 101 -8.08 8.65 3.45
CA THR A 101 -7.54 8.44 2.10
C THR A 101 -6.49 7.34 2.11
N LEU A 102 -6.61 6.40 1.19
CA LEU A 102 -5.53 5.48 0.83
C LEU A 102 -4.58 6.20 -0.12
N LEU A 103 -3.28 6.16 0.16
CA LEU A 103 -2.23 6.66 -0.72
C LEU A 103 -1.22 5.55 -1.00
N ASN A 104 -0.88 5.35 -2.27
CA ASN A 104 0.29 4.57 -2.65
C ASN A 104 1.50 5.52 -2.75
N PRO A 105 2.53 5.41 -1.89
CA PRO A 105 3.66 6.33 -1.87
C PRO A 105 4.52 6.33 -3.15
N ILE A 106 4.49 5.22 -3.92
CA ILE A 106 5.30 5.03 -5.12
C ILE A 106 4.55 5.49 -6.35
N THR A 107 3.32 5.01 -6.55
CA THR A 107 2.51 5.35 -7.74
C THR A 107 1.78 6.69 -7.59
N ARG A 108 1.70 7.22 -6.36
CA ARG A 108 0.90 8.39 -5.98
C ARG A 108 -0.60 8.24 -6.21
N ALA A 109 -1.08 7.03 -6.50
CA ALA A 109 -2.49 6.74 -6.60
C ALA A 109 -3.17 7.00 -5.25
N THR A 110 -4.38 7.55 -5.30
CA THR A 110 -5.18 7.89 -4.13
C THR A 110 -6.58 7.32 -4.26
N ILE A 111 -7.14 6.82 -3.16
CA ILE A 111 -8.52 6.32 -3.09
C ILE A 111 -9.14 6.87 -1.81
N SER A 112 -10.28 7.55 -1.92
CA SER A 112 -11.03 8.00 -0.75
C SER A 112 -11.81 6.85 -0.12
N LEU A 113 -11.81 6.79 1.20
CA LEU A 113 -12.67 5.94 2.00
C LEU A 113 -13.80 6.78 2.60
N PRO A 114 -14.89 6.16 3.10
CA PRO A 114 -15.91 6.88 3.83
C PRO A 114 -15.33 7.68 4.99
N SER A 115 -15.82 8.90 5.17
CA SER A 115 -15.49 9.74 6.32
C SER A 115 -15.86 9.03 7.61
N LEU A 116 -15.05 9.18 8.67
CA LEU A 116 -15.40 8.65 9.99
C LEU A 116 -16.63 9.35 10.58
N GLN A 117 -17.00 10.53 10.07
CA GLN A 117 -18.24 11.23 10.45
C GLN A 117 -19.50 10.45 10.06
N THR A 118 -19.39 9.49 9.15
CA THR A 118 -20.51 8.62 8.76
C THR A 118 -20.87 7.60 9.85
N PHE A 119 -20.07 7.51 10.92
CA PHE A 119 -20.30 6.62 12.05
C PHE A 119 -20.97 7.38 13.23
N PRO A 120 -22.28 7.20 13.46
CA PRO A 120 -23.03 8.03 14.41
C PRO A 120 -22.48 8.00 15.84
N GLU A 121 -22.01 6.84 16.31
CA GLU A 121 -21.46 6.69 17.67
C GLU A 121 -20.14 7.45 17.84
N LEU A 122 -19.30 7.50 16.80
CA LEU A 122 -18.02 8.23 16.85
C LEU A 122 -18.27 9.74 16.73
N VAL A 123 -19.28 10.17 15.98
CA VAL A 123 -19.72 11.57 15.94
C VAL A 123 -20.18 12.05 17.33
N ALA A 124 -20.89 11.22 18.10
CA ALA A 124 -21.25 11.56 19.47
C ALA A 124 -20.02 11.72 20.39
N MET A 125 -19.02 10.84 20.22
CA MET A 125 -17.80 10.83 21.03
C MET A 125 -16.82 11.96 20.68
N LEU A 126 -16.65 12.28 19.39
CA LEU A 126 -15.80 13.38 18.91
C LEU A 126 -16.29 14.75 19.38
N ARG A 127 -17.62 14.93 19.54
CA ARG A 127 -18.20 16.16 20.09
C ARG A 127 -17.83 16.40 21.56
N GLY A 128 -17.46 15.36 22.30
CA GLY A 128 -17.08 15.46 23.71
C GLY A 128 -15.59 15.75 23.97
N TYR A 129 -14.71 15.43 23.02
CA TYR A 129 -13.26 15.59 23.16
C TYR A 129 -12.62 15.94 21.79
N PRO A 130 -12.41 17.24 21.49
CA PRO A 130 -11.90 17.69 20.19
C PRO A 130 -10.46 17.23 19.89
N ASP A 131 -9.69 16.82 20.91
CA ASP A 131 -8.27 16.52 20.79
C ASP A 131 -7.91 15.04 20.54
N ASN A 132 -8.89 14.14 20.43
CA ASN A 132 -8.62 12.70 20.39
C ASN A 132 -9.09 12.01 19.10
N ASN A 133 -8.52 12.40 17.94
CA ASN A 133 -8.50 11.52 16.75
C ASN A 133 -7.73 10.19 16.96
N ARG A 134 -7.45 9.81 18.22
CA ARG A 134 -6.88 8.53 18.68
C ARG A 134 -7.92 7.40 18.76
N HIS A 135 -9.21 7.68 18.51
CA HIS A 135 -10.26 6.67 18.51
C HIS A 135 -10.06 5.64 17.39
N LEU A 136 -9.64 6.07 16.19
CA LEU A 136 -9.21 5.16 15.13
C LEU A 136 -7.81 4.63 15.44
N ILE A 137 -7.69 3.33 15.66
CA ILE A 137 -6.43 2.70 16.06
C ILE A 137 -5.64 2.27 14.84
N ASN A 138 -6.27 1.47 13.98
CA ASN A 138 -5.64 0.92 12.80
C ASN A 138 -6.68 0.69 11.70
N VAL A 139 -6.24 0.75 10.44
CA VAL A 139 -6.99 0.35 9.25
C VAL A 139 -6.16 -0.62 8.44
N VAL A 140 -6.76 -1.75 8.05
CA VAL A 140 -6.13 -2.77 7.20
C VAL A 140 -7.01 -3.06 5.99
N LEU A 141 -6.38 -3.46 4.89
CA LEU A 141 -7.07 -3.79 3.64
C LEU A 141 -7.02 -5.30 3.42
N SER A 142 -8.12 -5.87 2.91
CA SER A 142 -8.19 -7.30 2.56
C SER A 142 -7.32 -7.69 1.36
N SER A 143 -7.11 -6.76 0.43
CA SER A 143 -6.41 -6.99 -0.83
C SER A 143 -5.77 -5.69 -1.34
N ASN A 144 -4.95 -5.78 -2.39
CA ASN A 144 -4.32 -4.61 -3.01
C ASN A 144 -5.33 -3.83 -3.89
N PRO A 145 -5.65 -2.57 -3.57
CA PRO A 145 -6.58 -1.75 -4.35
C PRO A 145 -6.20 -1.51 -5.82
N SER A 146 -4.94 -1.72 -6.21
CA SER A 146 -4.45 -1.54 -7.58
C SER A 146 -4.54 -2.79 -8.47
N LEU A 147 -4.73 -3.99 -7.91
CA LEU A 147 -4.47 -5.24 -8.64
C LEU A 147 -5.71 -6.03 -9.03
N SER A 148 -6.89 -5.73 -8.50
CA SER A 148 -8.09 -6.53 -8.76
C SER A 148 -9.26 -5.71 -9.29
N ASP A 149 -10.00 -6.31 -10.23
CA ASP A 149 -11.41 -5.98 -10.48
C ASP A 149 -12.28 -6.31 -9.24
N ASP A 150 -11.79 -7.18 -8.33
CA ASP A 150 -12.41 -7.41 -7.02
C ASP A 150 -12.36 -6.15 -6.14
N ASP A 151 -13.50 -5.86 -5.50
CA ASP A 151 -13.59 -4.86 -4.44
C ASP A 151 -12.72 -5.24 -3.25
N PHE A 152 -11.90 -4.31 -2.77
CA PHE A 152 -11.23 -4.45 -1.48
C PHE A 152 -12.19 -4.11 -0.33
N VAL A 153 -11.92 -4.67 0.84
CA VAL A 153 -12.57 -4.30 2.10
C VAL A 153 -11.55 -3.63 3.00
N ALA A 154 -11.86 -2.44 3.51
CA ALA A 154 -11.10 -1.81 4.57
C ALA A 154 -11.74 -2.16 5.91
N PHE A 155 -10.94 -2.69 6.83
CA PHE A 155 -11.33 -2.96 8.21
C PHE A 155 -10.65 -1.94 9.12
N ALA A 156 -11.39 -1.39 10.06
CA ALA A 156 -10.89 -0.42 11.02
C ALA A 156 -11.23 -0.83 12.45
N ILE A 157 -10.29 -0.57 13.36
CA ILE A 157 -10.48 -0.76 14.80
C ILE A 157 -10.70 0.59 15.43
N LEU A 158 -11.85 0.76 16.07
CA LEU A 158 -12.24 1.96 16.80
C LEU A 158 -12.26 1.66 18.31
N ASN A 159 -11.83 2.62 19.13
CA ASN A 159 -11.96 2.59 20.59
C ASN A 159 -11.45 1.33 21.30
N ARG A 160 -10.57 0.55 20.66
CA ARG A 160 -10.06 -0.77 21.10
C ARG A 160 -11.11 -1.87 21.18
N ARG A 161 -12.36 -1.62 20.79
CA ARG A 161 -13.47 -2.55 21.01
C ARG A 161 -14.37 -2.72 19.80
N ASP A 162 -14.55 -1.66 19.03
CA ASP A 162 -15.48 -1.67 17.90
C ASP A 162 -14.70 -1.95 16.63
N PHE A 163 -15.23 -2.88 15.83
CA PHE A 163 -14.66 -3.24 14.54
C PHE A 163 -15.63 -2.79 13.47
N VAL A 164 -15.15 -2.01 12.52
CA VAL A 164 -15.97 -1.55 11.41
C VAL A 164 -15.31 -1.92 10.09
N PHE A 165 -16.11 -2.02 9.04
CA PHE A 165 -15.61 -2.22 7.69
C PHE A 165 -16.33 -1.35 6.67
N CYS A 166 -15.67 -1.11 5.54
CA CYS A 166 -16.31 -0.60 4.34
C CYS A 166 -15.74 -1.30 3.11
N LYS A 167 -16.57 -1.48 2.09
CA LYS A 167 -16.11 -1.97 0.78
C LYS A 167 -15.81 -0.77 -0.12
N LYS A 168 -15.03 -1.01 -1.17
CA LYS A 168 -14.84 -0.04 -2.25
C LYS A 168 -16.21 0.49 -2.74
N GLY A 169 -16.32 1.81 -2.90
CA GLY A 169 -17.55 2.48 -3.33
C GLY A 169 -18.62 2.68 -2.26
N TYR A 170 -18.43 2.18 -1.03
CA TYR A 170 -19.34 2.50 0.06
C TYR A 170 -19.23 3.98 0.42
N ASN A 171 -20.32 4.54 0.94
CA ASN A 171 -20.38 5.92 1.45
C ASN A 171 -20.35 5.97 2.99
N SER A 172 -20.35 4.84 3.69
CA SER A 172 -20.33 4.77 5.16
C SER A 172 -19.61 3.52 5.68
N TRP A 173 -19.23 3.55 6.95
CA TRP A 173 -18.71 2.40 7.69
C TRP A 173 -19.84 1.54 8.26
N VAL A 174 -19.63 0.23 8.30
CA VAL A 174 -20.55 -0.77 8.87
C VAL A 174 -19.92 -1.38 10.11
N LEU A 175 -20.64 -1.38 11.23
CA LEU A 175 -20.24 -2.04 12.48
C LEU A 175 -20.33 -3.56 12.33
N LEU A 176 -19.32 -4.28 12.82
CA LEU A 176 -19.27 -5.73 12.92
C LEU A 176 -19.82 -6.24 14.25
#